data_AF-A0A1T1ZLI6-F1
#
_entry.id   AF-A0A1T1ZLI6-F1
#
_cell.length_a   1.000
_cell.length_b   1.000
_cell.length_c   1.000
_cell.angle_alpha   90.00
_cell.angle_beta   90.00
_cell.angle_gamma   90.00
#
_symmetry.space_group_name_H-M   'P 1'
#
loop_
_entity.id
_entity.type
_entity.pdbx_description
1 polymer ?
#
loop_
_entity_poly.entity_id
_entity_poly.type
_entity_poly.pdbx_seq_one_letter_code
_entity_poly.pdbx_strand_id
1 'polypeptide(L)'
;MKLVFLIYIASILDDINRVFFTAGILTLACGIFAIILYYGSKFEHNEEFANIGIKGMKIFIPISIITGSIAILTPSKQTAYLMAGAYIGNQVATSEFVNNRLEKIIEIIDLNLDKQIKELQGFKK
;
A
#
# COMPACT_ATOMS: atom_id res chain seq x y z
N MET A 1 -15.68 -14.82 -5.20
CA MET A 1 -15.59 -14.55 -3.74
C MET A 1 -14.25 -13.97 -3.29
N LYS A 2 -13.09 -14.36 -3.85
CA LYS A 2 -11.76 -13.78 -3.48
C LYS A 2 -11.68 -12.26 -3.66
N LEU A 3 -12.36 -11.72 -4.67
CA LEU A 3 -12.29 -10.28 -5.01
C LEU A 3 -12.95 -9.36 -3.99
N VAL A 4 -14.16 -9.73 -3.57
CA VAL A 4 -14.94 -8.99 -2.56
C VAL A 4 -14.16 -8.93 -1.24
N PHE A 5 -13.44 -10.01 -0.91
CA PHE A 5 -12.58 -10.07 0.27
C PHE A 5 -11.35 -9.16 0.16
N LEU A 6 -10.70 -9.09 -1.01
CA LEU A 6 -9.58 -8.17 -1.27
C LEU A 6 -10.03 -6.69 -1.20
N ILE A 7 -11.20 -6.39 -1.78
CA ILE A 7 -11.81 -5.06 -1.72
C ILE A 7 -12.19 -4.70 -0.28
N TYR A 8 -12.74 -5.66 0.48
CA TYR A 8 -13.07 -5.46 1.89
C TYR A 8 -11.81 -5.19 2.74
N ILE A 9 -10.74 -5.97 2.57
CA ILE A 9 -9.46 -5.73 3.23
C ILE A 9 -8.90 -4.35 2.84
N ALA A 10 -8.95 -3.98 1.56
CA ALA A 10 -8.58 -2.65 1.09
C ALA A 10 -9.36 -1.57 1.85
N SER A 11 -10.68 -1.72 1.99
CA SER A 11 -11.54 -0.77 2.70
C SER A 11 -11.28 -0.65 4.20
N ILE A 12 -10.57 -1.60 4.82
CA ILE A 12 -10.21 -1.56 6.24
C ILE A 12 -8.78 -1.05 6.45
N LEU A 13 -7.92 -1.16 5.43
CA LEU A 13 -6.50 -0.80 5.50
C LEU A 13 -6.26 0.66 5.91
N ASP A 14 -7.01 1.65 5.39
CA ASP A 14 -6.80 3.04 5.86
C ASP A 14 -7.29 3.27 7.29
N ASP A 15 -8.32 2.57 7.75
CA ASP A 15 -8.82 2.75 9.11
C ASP A 15 -7.83 2.14 10.10
N ILE A 16 -7.26 0.98 9.76
CA ILE A 16 -6.12 0.38 10.46
C ILE A 16 -4.93 1.35 10.45
N ASN A 17 -4.50 1.83 9.28
CA ASN A 17 -3.35 2.72 9.19
C ASN A 17 -3.57 4.01 9.99
N ARG A 18 -4.77 4.60 9.94
CA ARG A 18 -5.13 5.78 10.75
C ARG A 18 -5.03 5.49 12.25
N VAL A 19 -5.50 4.33 12.72
CA VAL A 19 -5.36 3.94 14.13
C VAL A 19 -3.89 3.73 14.51
N PHE A 20 -3.10 3.02 13.71
CA PHE A 20 -1.68 2.80 13.99
C PHE A 20 -0.86 4.09 13.94
N PHE A 21 -1.18 4.99 13.00
CA PHE A 21 -0.52 6.28 12.87
C PHE A 21 -0.83 7.20 14.05
N THR A 22 -2.11 7.31 14.43
CA THR A 22 -2.52 8.11 15.60
C THR A 22 -1.97 7.54 16.91
N ALA A 23 -1.99 6.22 17.08
CA ALA A 23 -1.37 5.54 18.22
C ALA A 23 0.16 5.74 18.24
N GLY A 24 0.82 5.72 17.07
CA GLY A 24 2.24 6.00 16.93
C GLY A 24 2.59 7.42 17.38
N ILE A 25 1.82 8.42 16.96
CA ILE A 25 2.02 9.82 17.38
C ILE A 25 1.83 9.97 18.90
N LEU A 26 0.76 9.39 19.46
CA LEU A 26 0.48 9.44 20.90
C LEU A 26 1.59 8.79 21.72
N THR A 27 2.04 7.60 21.33
CA THR A 27 3.10 6.88 22.03
C THR A 27 4.45 7.58 21.90
N LEU A 28 4.74 8.23 20.77
CA LEU A 28 5.92 9.06 20.58
C LEU A 28 5.87 10.30 21.48
N ALA A 29 4.72 10.98 21.60
CA ALA A 29 4.55 12.11 22.50
C ALA A 29 4.74 11.70 23.97
N CYS A 30 4.17 10.56 24.39
CA CYS A 30 4.39 10.00 25.73
C CYS A 30 5.86 9.63 25.97
N GLY A 31 6.56 9.13 24.94
CA GLY A 31 8.00 8.85 25.00
C GLY A 31 8.83 10.12 25.20
N ILE A 32 8.54 11.19 24.46
CA ILE A 32 9.19 12.50 24.65
C ILE A 32 8.93 13.04 26.05
N PHE A 33 7.68 12.95 26.52
CA PHE A 33 7.33 13.38 27.88
C PHE A 33 8.09 12.59 28.95
N ALA A 34 8.25 11.28 28.78
CA ALA A 34 9.06 10.45 29.69
C ALA A 34 10.54 10.86 29.70
N ILE A 35 11.10 11.26 28.55
CA ILE A 35 12.46 11.81 28.46
C ILE A 35 12.56 13.14 29.23
N ILE A 36 11.61 14.06 29.03
CA ILE A 36 11.57 15.35 29.72
C ILE A 36 11.48 15.14 31.24
N LEU A 37 10.58 14.26 31.69
CA LEU A 37 10.45 13.91 33.11
C LEU A 37 11.75 13.35 33.68
N TYR A 38 12.44 12.47 32.96
CA TYR A 38 13.71 11.91 33.41
C TYR A 38 14.81 12.98 33.58
N TYR A 39 14.98 13.87 32.59
CA TYR A 39 16.00 14.91 32.68
C TYR A 39 15.65 16.00 33.71
N GLY A 40 14.37 16.38 33.82
CA GLY A 40 13.90 17.37 34.81
C GLY A 40 14.05 16.85 36.25
N SER A 41 13.62 15.62 36.51
CA SER A 41 13.73 15.00 37.84
C SER A 41 15.19 14.73 38.26
N LYS A 42 16.07 14.42 37.31
CA LYS A 42 17.51 14.29 37.58
C LYS A 42 18.14 15.63 37.98
N PHE A 43 17.67 16.75 37.42
CA PHE A 43 18.12 18.08 37.83
C PHE A 43 17.68 18.40 39.27
N GLU A 44 16.44 18.05 39.63
CA GLU A 44 15.88 18.26 40.97
C GLU A 44 16.29 17.20 42.01
N HIS A 45 17.17 16.25 41.66
CA HIS A 45 17.57 15.12 42.53
C HIS A 45 16.37 14.29 43.05
N ASN A 46 15.29 14.24 42.27
CA ASN A 46 14.08 13.51 42.62
C ASN A 46 14.08 12.11 41.97
N GLU A 47 14.62 11.13 42.69
CA GLU A 47 14.81 9.77 42.17
C GLU A 47 13.52 9.03 41.82
N GLU A 48 12.39 9.40 42.43
CA GLU A 48 11.10 8.76 42.19
C GLU A 48 10.59 9.06 40.78
N PHE A 49 10.60 10.35 40.39
CA PHE A 49 10.21 10.77 39.05
C PHE A 49 11.22 10.36 37.97
N ALA A 50 12.51 10.26 38.32
CA ALA A 50 13.53 9.77 37.40
C ALA A 50 13.28 8.29 37.04
N ASN A 51 12.93 7.46 38.02
CA ASN A 51 12.58 6.06 37.79
C ASN A 51 11.29 5.90 36.98
N ILE A 52 10.30 6.76 37.17
CA ILE A 52 9.08 6.80 36.34
C ILE A 52 9.43 7.14 34.89
N GLY A 53 10.29 8.15 34.68
CA GLY A 53 10.79 8.52 33.35
C GLY A 53 11.50 7.37 32.64
N ILE A 54 12.42 6.66 33.32
CA ILE A 54 13.13 5.50 32.74
C ILE A 54 12.14 4.38 32.38
N LYS A 55 11.17 4.06 33.25
CA LYS A 55 10.15 3.05 32.96
C LYS A 55 9.30 3.45 31.76
N GLY A 56 8.88 4.71 31.69
CA GLY A 56 8.15 5.27 30.56
C GLY A 56 8.95 5.16 29.25
N MET A 57 10.22 5.56 29.26
CA MET A 57 11.10 5.45 28.08
C MET A 57 11.23 4.01 27.59
N LYS A 58 11.42 3.04 28.50
CA LYS A 58 11.54 1.61 28.14
C LYS A 58 10.29 1.02 27.51
N ILE A 59 9.12 1.61 27.74
CA ILE A 59 7.84 1.12 27.21
C ILE A 59 7.43 1.91 25.96
N PHE A 60 7.39 3.24 26.04
CA PHE A 60 6.84 4.07 24.98
C PHE A 60 7.74 4.19 23.75
N ILE A 61 9.07 4.19 23.91
CA ILE A 61 10.01 4.25 22.79
C ILE A 61 9.90 3.02 21.87
N PRO A 62 10.01 1.77 22.35
CA PRO A 62 9.88 0.61 21.47
C PRO A 62 8.48 0.48 20.87
N ILE A 63 7.42 0.81 21.62
CA ILE A 63 6.04 0.77 21.10
C ILE A 63 5.87 1.78 19.96
N SER A 64 6.41 2.99 20.09
CA SER A 64 6.43 4.02 19.04
C SER A 64 7.13 3.52 17.77
N ILE A 65 8.28 2.85 17.91
CA ILE A 65 9.02 2.31 16.76
C ILE A 65 8.21 1.22 16.05
N ILE A 66 7.59 0.31 16.81
CA ILE A 66 6.79 -0.79 16.26
C ILE A 66 5.55 -0.25 15.54
N THR A 67 4.78 0.62 16.19
CA THR A 67 3.56 1.19 15.62
C THR A 67 3.86 2.09 14.42
N GLY A 68 4.94 2.89 14.47
CA GLY A 68 5.42 3.67 13.34
C GLY A 68 5.83 2.81 12.14
N SER A 69 6.54 1.70 12.39
CA SER A 69 6.96 0.78 11.33
C SER A 69 5.77 0.10 10.64
N ILE A 70 4.75 -0.30 11.40
CA ILE A 70 3.51 -0.87 10.87
C ILE A 70 2.77 0.16 10.01
N ALA A 71 2.67 1.41 10.47
CA ALA A 71 2.00 2.47 9.72
C ALA A 71 2.68 2.75 8.36
N ILE A 72 4.01 2.73 8.31
CA ILE A 72 4.79 2.94 7.06
C ILE A 72 4.64 1.76 6.10
N LEU A 73 4.65 0.53 6.61
CA LEU A 73 4.52 -0.68 5.79
C LEU A 73 3.10 -0.91 5.28
N THR A 74 2.09 -0.32 5.93
CA THR A 74 0.69 -0.50 5.57
C THR A 74 0.33 0.33 4.32
N PRO A 75 -0.01 -0.31 3.18
CA PRO A 75 -0.36 0.42 1.96
C PRO A 75 -1.70 1.14 2.11
N SER A 76 -1.87 2.22 1.37
CA SER A 76 -3.14 2.96 1.32
C SER A 76 -4.25 2.16 0.62
N LYS A 77 -5.52 2.53 0.89
CA LYS A 77 -6.72 2.05 0.18
C LYS A 77 -6.52 2.09 -1.33
N GLN A 78 -6.06 3.23 -1.85
CA GLN A 78 -5.86 3.43 -3.28
C GLN A 78 -4.84 2.44 -3.86
N THR A 79 -3.72 2.23 -3.16
CA THR A 79 -2.70 1.25 -3.56
C THR A 79 -3.24 -0.17 -3.57
N ALA A 80 -4.01 -0.56 -2.54
CA ALA A 80 -4.61 -1.89 -2.46
C ALA A 80 -5.66 -2.12 -3.57
N TYR A 81 -6.48 -1.10 -3.88
CA TYR A 81 -7.43 -1.16 -5.00
C TYR A 81 -6.73 -1.26 -6.36
N LEU A 82 -5.64 -0.52 -6.56
CA LEU A 82 -4.83 -0.61 -7.77
C LEU A 82 -4.25 -2.02 -7.94
N MET A 83 -3.71 -2.61 -6.88
CA MET A 83 -3.20 -3.99 -6.91
C MET A 83 -4.30 -5.01 -7.22
N ALA A 84 -5.48 -4.88 -6.61
CA ALA A 84 -6.62 -5.74 -6.92
C ALA A 84 -7.05 -5.59 -8.39
N GLY A 85 -7.11 -4.36 -8.91
CA GLY A 85 -7.41 -4.09 -10.32
C GLY A 85 -6.36 -4.67 -11.27
N ALA A 86 -5.08 -4.49 -10.97
CA ALA A 86 -3.97 -5.04 -11.75
C ALA A 86 -4.00 -6.58 -11.76
N TYR A 87 -4.31 -7.22 -10.64
CA TYR A 87 -4.44 -8.68 -10.55
C TYR A 87 -5.55 -9.21 -11.47
N ILE A 88 -6.70 -8.53 -11.51
CA ILE A 88 -7.81 -8.87 -12.42
C ILE A 88 -7.41 -8.61 -13.86
N GLY A 89 -6.87 -7.43 -14.15
CA GLY A 89 -6.44 -7.05 -15.49
C GLY A 89 -5.46 -8.07 -16.06
N ASN A 90 -4.52 -8.55 -15.23
CA ASN A 90 -3.58 -9.58 -15.64
C ASN A 90 -4.27 -10.93 -15.87
N GLN A 91 -5.19 -11.37 -15.01
CA GLN A 91 -5.96 -12.60 -15.25
C GLN A 91 -6.81 -12.55 -16.53
N VAL A 92 -7.41 -11.41 -16.82
CA VAL A 92 -8.24 -11.23 -18.01
C VAL A 92 -7.36 -11.16 -19.26
N ALA A 93 -6.27 -10.40 -19.22
CA ALA A 93 -5.32 -10.28 -20.34
C ALA A 93 -4.62 -11.61 -20.66
N THR A 94 -4.33 -12.43 -19.65
CA THR A 94 -3.71 -13.76 -19.84
C THR A 94 -4.72 -14.86 -20.10
N SER A 95 -6.03 -14.58 -20.08
CA SER A 95 -7.03 -15.59 -20.38
C SER A 95 -6.95 -16.02 -21.85
N GLU A 96 -6.92 -17.33 -22.10
CA GLU A 96 -6.96 -17.90 -23.46
C GLU A 96 -8.14 -17.35 -24.27
N PHE A 97 -9.26 -17.04 -23.62
CA PHE A 97 -10.42 -16.46 -24.27
C PHE A 97 -10.15 -15.07 -24.87
N VAL A 98 -9.42 -14.20 -24.16
CA VAL A 98 -9.07 -12.87 -24.66
C VAL A 98 -7.95 -12.97 -25.68
N ASN A 99 -6.91 -13.77 -25.43
CA ASN A 99 -5.81 -13.96 -26.38
C ASN A 99 -6.30 -14.53 -27.72
N ASN A 100 -7.13 -15.57 -27.71
CA ASN A 100 -7.69 -16.16 -28.94
C ASN A 100 -8.58 -15.18 -29.73
N ARG A 101 -9.25 -14.23 -29.05
CA ARG A 101 -10.05 -13.20 -29.73
C ARG A 101 -9.17 -12.07 -30.25
N LEU A 102 -8.16 -11.65 -29.50
CA LEU A 102 -7.20 -10.64 -29.91
C LEU A 102 -6.45 -11.07 -31.16
N GLU A 103 -6.00 -12.34 -31.18
CA GLU A 103 -5.29 -12.94 -32.30
C GLU A 103 -6.16 -12.96 -33.57
N LYS A 104 -7.43 -13.35 -33.47
CA LYS A 104 -8.38 -13.28 -34.60
C LYS A 104 -8.63 -11.87 -35.10
N ILE A 105 -8.66 -10.87 -34.21
CA ILE A 105 -8.82 -9.47 -34.61
C ILE A 105 -7.57 -8.99 -35.35
N ILE A 106 -6.38 -9.36 -34.87
CA ILE A 106 -5.11 -9.06 -35.55
C ILE A 106 -5.10 -9.70 -36.95
N GLU A 107 -5.50 -10.96 -37.06
CA GLU A 107 -5.59 -11.67 -38.34
C GLU A 107 -6.56 -10.98 -39.33
N ILE A 108 -7.71 -10.49 -38.87
CA ILE A 108 -8.66 -9.72 -39.70
C ILE A 108 -8.07 -8.38 -40.14
N ILE A 109 -7.28 -7.72 -39.29
CA ILE A 109 -6.60 -6.47 -39.63
C ILE A 109 -5.55 -6.74 -40.71
N ASP A 110 -4.74 -7.78 -40.55
CA ASP A 110 -3.71 -8.16 -41.52
C ASP A 110 -4.31 -8.52 -42.88
N LEU A 111 -5.40 -9.31 -42.90
CA LEU A 111 -6.12 -9.63 -44.13
C LEU A 111 -6.66 -8.39 -44.86
N ASN A 112 -7.16 -7.39 -44.11
CA ASN A 112 -7.62 -6.14 -44.71
C ASN A 112 -6.47 -5.27 -45.22
N LEU A 113 -5.35 -5.22 -44.50
CA LEU A 113 -4.15 -4.52 -44.93
C LEU A 113 -3.57 -5.14 -46.19
N ASP A 114 -3.47 -6.48 -46.25
CA ASP A 114 -3.01 -7.20 -47.43
C ASP A 114 -3.92 -6.98 -48.64
N LYS A 115 -5.24 -6.92 -48.40
CA LYS A 115 -6.21 -6.60 -49.45
C LYS A 115 -5.99 -5.19 -50.00
N GLN A 116 -5.82 -4.20 -49.13
CA GLN A 116 -5.55 -2.81 -49.53
C GLN A 116 -4.20 -2.68 -50.26
N ILE A 117 -3.16 -3.39 -49.81
CA ILE A 117 -1.85 -3.42 -50.48
C ILE A 117 -1.98 -4.02 -51.89
N LYS A 118 -2.72 -5.12 -52.05
CA LYS A 118 -2.99 -5.73 -53.35
C LYS A 118 -3.79 -4.81 -54.28
N GLU A 119 -4.79 -4.11 -53.75
CA GLU A 119 -5.55 -3.11 -54.52
C GLU A 119 -4.65 -1.96 -54.99
N LEU A 120 -3.77 -1.43 -54.12
CA LEU A 120 -2.80 -0.39 -54.47
C LEU A 120 -1.75 -0.86 -55.50
N GLN A 121 -1.32 -2.13 -55.42
CA GLN A 121 -0.39 -2.71 -56.40
C GLN A 121 -1.08 -2.99 -57.74
N GLY A 122 -2.36 -3.38 -57.74
CA GLY A 122 -3.17 -3.55 -58.94
C GLY A 122 -3.46 -2.24 -59.66
N PHE A 123 -3.59 -1.13 -58.92
CA PHE A 123 -3.73 0.22 -59.48
C PHE A 123 -2.44 0.82 -60.05
N LYS A 124 -1.27 0.20 -59.78
CA LYS A 124 0.05 0.66 -60.30
C LYS A 124 0.45 0.03 -61.65
N LYS A 125 -0.45 -0.71 -62.30
CA LYS A 125 -0.31 -1.22 -63.67
C LYS A 125 -1.22 -0.46 -64.62
#